data_AF-A0A433TL93-F1
#
_entry.id   AF-A0A433TL93-F1
#
_cell.length_a   1.000
_cell.length_b   1.000
_cell.length_c   1.000
_cell.angle_alpha   90.00
_cell.angle_beta   90.00
_cell.angle_gamma   90.00
#
_symmetry.space_group_name_H-M   'P 1'
#
loop_
_entity.id
_entity.type
_entity.pdbx_description
1 polymer ?
#
loop_
_entity_poly.entity_id
_entity_poly.type
_entity_poly.pdbx_seq_one_letter_code
_entity_poly.pdbx_strand_id
1 'polypeptide(L)'
;NADITYQTNTAKNVLDTIQGIQPKDSGGGSGETRESVVYKLAEEMLGKLPNDYIPFEVRDRLKKMGHLQPLNIFLKQEIDRMQRIITIVRITLMDLKLAIEGTIIMSENLRDALDNLFDARVPKRWVKFSWQSSTIGFWFTELLERNTQFHSWVFSGRPVVFWMTGFFNPQGFLTAMRQEVTRAHKGWALDTVALHNDFTKFFKEDINTPPPEGVYVYGLYLDGASWDRRQCRLCESHPKVLNTVLPIVHMYAINSTAAKDPKLYQCPVYKKPNRTDLTFITTVLMKTTQNPDHWILRGVAALCDIK
;
A
#
# COMPACT_ATOMS: atom_id res chain seq x y z
N ASN A 1 6.42 -20.80 -12.51
CA ASN A 1 6.14 -19.74 -11.53
C ASN A 1 4.88 -20.03 -10.71
N ALA A 2 3.73 -20.29 -11.32
CA ALA A 2 2.51 -20.65 -10.57
C ALA A 2 2.68 -21.82 -9.59
N ASP A 3 3.31 -22.93 -10.02
CA ASP A 3 3.59 -24.08 -9.16
C ASP A 3 4.52 -23.74 -7.97
N ILE A 4 5.55 -22.91 -8.21
CA ILE A 4 6.45 -22.41 -7.13
C ILE A 4 5.64 -21.65 -6.09
N THR A 5 4.74 -20.75 -6.53
CA THR A 5 3.86 -19.99 -5.62
C THR A 5 2.93 -20.93 -4.84
N TYR A 6 2.35 -21.92 -5.50
CA TYR A 6 1.48 -22.91 -4.85
C TYR A 6 2.22 -23.70 -3.77
N GLN A 7 3.39 -24.26 -4.08
CA GLN A 7 4.21 -25.02 -3.13
C GLN A 7 4.68 -24.15 -1.96
N THR A 8 5.06 -22.90 -2.23
CA THR A 8 5.48 -21.94 -1.19
C THR A 8 4.33 -21.64 -0.22
N ASN A 9 3.12 -21.39 -0.73
CA ASN A 9 1.95 -21.13 0.11
C ASN A 9 1.56 -22.36 0.94
N THR A 10 1.61 -23.56 0.37
CA THR A 10 1.35 -24.81 1.08
C THR A 10 2.36 -25.03 2.21
N ALA A 11 3.65 -24.86 1.93
CA ALA A 11 4.70 -24.97 2.94
C ALA A 11 4.52 -23.95 4.06
N LYS A 12 4.18 -22.69 3.73
CA LYS A 12 3.91 -21.65 4.72
C LYS A 12 2.73 -22.01 5.62
N ASN A 13 1.63 -22.49 5.05
CA ASN A 13 0.46 -22.91 5.83
C ASN A 13 0.80 -24.04 6.82
N VAL A 14 1.63 -25.00 6.41
CA VAL A 14 2.10 -26.08 7.30
C VAL A 14 2.93 -25.52 8.45
N LEU A 15 3.90 -24.65 8.16
CA LEU A 15 4.75 -24.02 9.17
C LEU A 15 3.95 -23.14 10.15
N ASP A 16 3.02 -22.34 9.64
CA ASP A 16 2.14 -21.50 10.46
C ASP A 16 1.26 -22.35 11.40
N THR A 17 0.82 -23.53 10.94
CA THR A 17 0.06 -24.49 11.76
C THR A 17 0.93 -25.09 12.86
N ILE A 18 2.16 -25.50 12.53
CA ILE A 18 3.12 -26.05 13.50
C ILE A 18 3.45 -25.02 14.59
N GLN A 19 3.69 -23.77 14.20
CA GLN A 19 3.94 -22.68 15.15
C GLN A 19 2.73 -22.45 16.06
N GLY A 20 1.50 -22.55 15.52
CA GLY A 20 0.26 -22.34 16.28
C GLY A 20 -0.03 -23.39 17.36
N ILE A 21 0.50 -24.61 17.23
CA ILE A 21 0.34 -25.69 18.22
C ILE A 21 1.48 -25.77 19.24
N GLN A 22 2.54 -24.98 19.06
CA GLN A 22 3.70 -25.02 19.95
C GLN A 22 3.32 -24.47 21.35
N PRO A 23 3.69 -25.16 22.46
CA PRO A 23 3.35 -24.69 23.80
C PRO A 23 4.01 -23.34 24.09
N LYS A 24 3.18 -22.30 24.29
CA LYS A 24 3.63 -20.93 24.58
C LYS A 24 4.26 -20.75 25.97
N ASP A 25 4.06 -21.72 26.85
CA ASP A 25 4.54 -21.76 28.24
C ASP A 25 5.64 -22.83 28.46
N SER A 26 6.52 -23.05 27.48
CA SER A 26 7.58 -24.04 27.59
C SER A 26 8.98 -23.42 27.60
N GLY A 27 9.61 -23.41 28.78
CA GLY A 27 11.06 -23.25 28.92
C GLY A 27 11.49 -22.40 30.11
N GLY A 28 11.60 -23.00 31.29
CA GLY A 28 12.36 -22.47 32.43
C GLY A 28 13.88 -22.48 32.18
N GLY A 29 14.32 -21.87 31.09
CA GLY A 29 15.72 -21.59 30.78
C GLY A 29 16.06 -20.15 31.14
N SER A 30 17.34 -19.89 31.46
CA SER A 30 17.89 -18.57 31.81
C SER A 30 17.91 -17.55 30.66
N GLY A 31 16.98 -17.65 29.71
CA GLY A 31 16.81 -16.75 28.58
C GLY A 31 15.96 -15.53 28.94
N GLU A 32 15.99 -14.53 28.06
CA GLU A 32 15.12 -13.36 28.16
C GLU A 32 13.64 -13.77 28.10
N THR A 33 12.81 -13.23 29.00
CA THR A 33 11.38 -13.56 29.02
C THR A 33 10.66 -12.97 27.80
N ARG A 34 9.52 -13.56 27.42
CA ARG A 34 8.70 -13.09 26.30
C ARG A 34 8.29 -11.62 26.50
N GLU A 35 7.93 -11.29 27.74
CA GLU A 35 7.58 -9.95 28.19
C GLU A 35 8.76 -8.98 28.01
N SER A 36 9.98 -9.38 28.36
CA SER A 36 11.16 -8.53 28.25
C SER A 36 11.52 -8.25 26.79
N VAL A 37 11.43 -9.24 25.91
CA VAL A 37 11.61 -9.07 24.45
C VAL A 37 10.57 -8.10 23.89
N VAL A 38 9.29 -8.31 24.21
CA VAL A 38 8.20 -7.47 23.71
C VAL A 38 8.28 -6.05 24.28
N TYR A 39 8.73 -5.88 25.52
CA TYR A 39 8.94 -4.56 26.13
C TYR A 39 9.98 -3.75 25.36
N LYS A 40 11.14 -4.35 25.05
CA LYS A 40 12.19 -3.70 24.25
C LYS A 40 11.70 -3.35 22.84
N LEU A 41 10.97 -4.26 22.20
CA LEU A 41 10.37 -4.02 20.89
C LEU A 41 9.36 -2.85 20.95
N ALA A 42 8.49 -2.83 21.96
CA ALA A 42 7.52 -1.75 22.15
C ALA A 42 8.20 -0.40 22.37
N GLU A 43 9.29 -0.37 23.13
CA GLU A 43 10.10 0.83 23.35
C GLU A 43 10.76 1.33 22.06
N GLU A 44 11.39 0.44 21.29
CA GLU A 44 11.98 0.79 20.00
C GLU A 44 10.92 1.33 19.01
N MET A 45 9.79 0.65 18.91
CA MET A 45 8.69 1.05 18.05
C MET A 45 8.10 2.40 18.48
N LEU A 46 7.90 2.63 19.78
CA LEU A 46 7.43 3.92 20.30
C LEU A 46 8.42 5.06 19.99
N GLY A 47 9.72 4.80 20.09
CA GLY A 47 10.76 5.78 19.77
C GLY A 47 10.80 6.18 18.29
N LYS A 48 10.36 5.29 17.40
CA LYS A 48 10.28 5.53 15.94
C LYS A 48 8.90 5.94 15.46
N LEU A 49 7.86 5.77 16.28
CA LEU A 49 6.48 6.03 15.89
C LEU A 49 6.31 7.53 15.60
N PRO A 50 5.74 7.92 14.45
CA PRO A 50 5.55 9.33 14.11
C PRO A 50 4.72 10.07 15.16
N ASN A 51 4.95 11.37 15.31
CA ASN A 51 4.11 12.22 16.14
C ASN A 51 2.69 12.33 15.59
N ASP A 52 1.77 12.66 16.49
CA ASP A 52 0.36 12.86 16.12
C ASP A 52 0.20 14.10 15.23
N TYR A 53 -0.63 13.97 14.20
CA TYR A 53 -1.06 15.07 13.35
C TYR A 53 -1.90 16.07 14.15
N ILE A 54 -1.41 17.30 14.30
CA ILE A 54 -2.15 18.36 14.98
C ILE A 54 -3.28 18.86 14.08
N PRO A 55 -4.57 18.70 14.43
CA PRO A 55 -5.68 18.97 13.51
C PRO A 55 -5.74 20.42 13.04
N PHE A 56 -5.39 21.38 13.90
CA PHE A 56 -5.36 22.79 13.54
C PHE A 56 -4.28 23.08 12.49
N GLU A 57 -3.08 22.52 12.66
CA GLU A 57 -1.96 22.74 11.77
C GLU A 57 -2.21 22.11 10.39
N VAL A 58 -2.65 20.85 10.36
CA VAL A 58 -3.02 20.16 9.11
C VAL A 58 -4.06 20.97 8.34
N ARG A 59 -5.09 21.47 9.03
CA ARG A 59 -6.13 22.30 8.40
C ARG A 59 -5.58 23.61 7.85
N ASP A 60 -4.68 24.30 8.56
CA ASP A 60 -4.07 25.55 8.07
C ASP A 60 -3.20 25.30 6.83
N ARG A 61 -2.40 24.23 6.84
CA ARG A 61 -1.59 23.81 5.69
C ARG A 61 -2.45 23.47 4.47
N LEU A 62 -3.51 22.67 4.65
CA LEU A 62 -4.44 22.34 3.58
C LEU A 62 -5.16 23.59 3.04
N LYS A 63 -5.51 24.56 3.89
CA LYS A 63 -6.09 25.84 3.43
C LYS A 63 -5.13 26.56 2.48
N LYS A 64 -3.85 26.67 2.86
CA LYS A 64 -2.79 27.28 2.03
C LYS A 64 -2.59 26.56 0.70
N MET A 65 -2.74 25.24 0.67
CA MET A 65 -2.65 24.42 -0.55
C MET A 65 -3.91 24.45 -1.43
N GLY A 66 -5.00 25.08 -0.98
CA GLY A 66 -6.30 25.01 -1.65
C GLY A 66 -7.10 23.79 -1.22
N HIS A 67 -7.61 23.81 0.01
CA HIS A 67 -8.33 22.70 0.65
C HIS A 67 -9.57 22.17 -0.11
N LEU A 68 -10.11 22.93 -1.07
CA LEU A 68 -11.22 22.52 -1.93
C LEU A 68 -10.79 21.75 -3.19
N GLN A 69 -9.48 21.69 -3.45
CA GLN A 69 -8.94 20.88 -4.54
C GLN A 69 -9.16 19.39 -4.20
N PRO A 70 -9.63 18.57 -5.16
CA PRO A 70 -10.00 17.18 -4.89
C PRO A 70 -8.88 16.36 -4.23
N LEU A 71 -7.64 16.51 -4.68
CA LEU A 71 -6.51 15.78 -4.11
C LEU A 71 -6.17 16.21 -2.68
N ASN A 72 -6.41 17.47 -2.29
CA ASN A 72 -6.21 17.92 -0.92
C ASN A 72 -7.33 17.43 0.01
N ILE A 73 -8.56 17.30 -0.50
CA ILE A 73 -9.66 16.65 0.24
C ILE A 73 -9.32 15.17 0.47
N PHE A 74 -8.83 14.49 -0.56
CA PHE A 74 -8.36 13.10 -0.47
C PHE A 74 -7.23 12.97 0.57
N LEU A 75 -6.18 13.80 0.49
CA LEU A 75 -5.07 13.80 1.45
C LEU A 75 -5.57 13.95 2.88
N LYS A 76 -6.52 14.86 3.14
CA LYS A 76 -7.08 15.04 4.48
C LYS A 76 -7.69 13.73 5.02
N GLN A 77 -8.47 13.03 4.21
CA GLN A 77 -9.12 11.77 4.61
C GLN A 77 -8.08 10.68 4.92
N GLU A 78 -7.01 10.61 4.13
CA GLU A 78 -5.91 9.68 4.35
C GLU A 78 -5.13 10.00 5.63
N ILE A 79 -4.87 11.29 5.92
CA ILE A 79 -4.25 11.74 7.18
C ILE A 79 -5.13 11.40 8.38
N ASP A 80 -6.44 11.66 8.31
CA ASP A 80 -7.38 11.35 9.39
C ASP A 80 -7.36 9.84 9.71
N ARG A 81 -7.25 9.00 8.69
CA ARG A 81 -7.11 7.53 8.85
C ARG A 81 -5.73 7.14 9.41
N MET A 82 -4.66 7.74 8.90
CA MET A 82 -3.30 7.50 9.39
C MET A 82 -3.17 7.84 10.87
N GLN A 83 -3.71 8.99 11.30
CA GLN A 83 -3.73 9.43 12.68
C GLN A 83 -4.41 8.41 13.59
N ARG A 84 -5.57 7.87 13.16
CA ARG A 84 -6.26 6.83 13.95
C ARG A 84 -5.39 5.60 14.18
N ILE A 85 -4.61 5.18 13.18
CA ILE A 85 -3.71 4.04 13.31
C ILE A 85 -2.56 4.37 14.26
N ILE A 86 -1.93 5.54 14.11
CA ILE A 86 -0.85 6.01 15.01
C ILE A 86 -1.33 6.01 16.47
N THR A 87 -2.52 6.57 16.74
CA THR A 87 -3.10 6.59 18.09
C THR A 87 -3.33 5.17 18.64
N ILE A 88 -3.90 4.27 17.84
CA ILE A 88 -4.16 2.88 18.28
C ILE A 88 -2.85 2.15 18.61
N VAL A 89 -1.82 2.30 17.77
CA VAL A 89 -0.50 1.71 18.01
C VAL A 89 0.11 2.28 19.27
N ARG A 90 0.15 3.62 19.39
CA ARG A 90 0.73 4.32 20.55
C ARG A 90 0.11 3.85 21.86
N ILE A 91 -1.22 3.85 21.94
CA ILE A 91 -1.96 3.40 23.14
C ILE A 91 -1.65 1.93 23.41
N THR A 92 -1.72 1.06 22.39
CA THR A 92 -1.45 -0.37 22.59
C THR A 92 -0.05 -0.60 23.14
N LEU A 93 0.97 0.07 22.60
CA LEU A 93 2.36 -0.10 23.03
C LEU A 93 2.63 0.48 24.42
N MET A 94 2.07 1.66 24.73
CA MET A 94 2.19 2.26 26.07
C MET A 94 1.51 1.41 27.14
N ASP A 95 0.27 0.99 26.90
CA ASP A 95 -0.47 0.13 27.81
C ASP A 95 0.21 -1.23 27.97
N LEU A 96 0.78 -1.78 26.89
CA LEU A 96 1.51 -3.05 26.94
C LEU A 96 2.75 -2.96 27.84
N LYS A 97 3.52 -1.87 27.78
CA LYS A 97 4.65 -1.63 28.70
C LYS A 97 4.18 -1.58 30.16
N LEU A 98 3.13 -0.81 30.45
CA LEU A 98 2.56 -0.70 31.81
C LEU A 98 2.01 -2.03 32.33
N ALA A 99 1.43 -2.85 31.45
CA ALA A 99 0.89 -4.16 31.81
C ALA A 99 2.00 -5.17 32.12
N ILE A 100 3.10 -5.13 31.36
CA ILE A 100 4.31 -5.94 31.62
C ILE A 100 4.95 -5.57 32.95
N GLU A 101 4.98 -4.28 33.29
CA GLU A 101 5.48 -3.77 34.58
C GLU A 101 4.51 -4.06 35.75
N GLY A 102 3.32 -4.59 35.49
CA GLY A 102 2.31 -4.88 36.51
C GLY A 102 1.55 -3.64 37.01
N THR A 103 1.67 -2.49 36.34
CA THR A 103 0.98 -1.25 36.71
C THR A 103 -0.49 -1.26 36.29
N ILE A 104 -0.80 -1.87 35.15
CA ILE A 104 -2.18 -2.07 34.67
C ILE A 104 -2.47 -3.55 34.40
N ILE A 105 -3.76 -3.90 34.35
CA ILE A 105 -4.20 -5.28 34.16
C ILE A 105 -4.02 -5.70 32.68
N MET A 106 -3.45 -6.89 32.47
CA MET A 106 -3.31 -7.51 31.16
C MET A 106 -4.68 -7.88 30.57
N SER A 107 -5.24 -6.99 29.74
CA SER A 107 -6.48 -7.24 29.00
C SER A 107 -6.30 -8.24 27.86
N GLU A 108 -7.40 -8.78 27.32
CA GLU A 108 -7.37 -9.69 26.16
C GLU A 108 -6.67 -9.05 24.93
N ASN A 109 -6.93 -7.78 24.67
CA ASN A 109 -6.30 -7.05 23.57
C ASN A 109 -4.78 -6.89 23.77
N LEU A 110 -4.33 -6.67 25.01
CA LEU A 110 -2.92 -6.55 25.33
C LEU A 110 -2.22 -7.92 25.26
N ARG A 111 -2.90 -8.99 25.67
CA ARG A 111 -2.40 -10.36 25.51
C ARG A 111 -2.26 -10.77 24.04
N ASP A 112 -3.26 -10.45 23.20
CA ASP A 112 -3.16 -10.66 21.74
C ASP A 112 -2.00 -9.84 21.15
N ALA A 113 -1.81 -8.60 21.58
CA ALA A 113 -0.67 -7.80 21.14
C ALA A 113 0.67 -8.39 21.56
N LEU A 114 0.82 -8.80 22.83
CA LEU A 114 2.03 -9.43 23.35
C LEU A 114 2.40 -10.68 22.56
N ASP A 115 1.44 -11.59 22.39
CA ASP A 115 1.63 -12.83 21.66
C ASP A 115 2.04 -12.58 20.20
N ASN A 116 1.30 -11.72 19.49
CA ASN A 116 1.60 -11.45 18.09
C ASN A 116 2.96 -10.74 17.93
N LEU A 117 3.27 -9.77 18.79
CA LEU A 117 4.55 -9.06 18.71
C LEU A 117 5.74 -10.01 18.99
N PHE A 118 5.60 -10.90 19.97
CA PHE A 118 6.60 -11.94 20.24
C PHE A 118 6.77 -12.89 19.05
N ASP A 119 5.68 -13.32 18.43
CA ASP A 119 5.67 -14.21 17.27
C ASP A 119 6.00 -13.49 15.94
N ALA A 120 6.47 -12.24 15.99
CA ALA A 120 6.75 -11.36 14.85
C ALA A 120 5.57 -11.12 13.88
N ARG A 121 4.33 -11.23 14.39
CA ARG A 121 3.06 -11.02 13.69
C ARG A 121 2.43 -9.68 14.06
N VAL A 122 1.48 -9.24 13.24
CA VAL A 122 0.75 -7.97 13.47
C VAL A 122 -0.47 -8.23 14.36
N PRO A 123 -0.64 -7.50 15.49
CA PRO A 123 -1.82 -7.63 16.34
C PRO A 123 -3.15 -7.47 15.58
N LYS A 124 -4.16 -8.27 15.92
CA LYS A 124 -5.43 -8.32 15.17
C LYS A 124 -6.13 -6.97 15.14
N ARG A 125 -6.10 -6.26 16.26
CA ARG A 125 -6.69 -4.92 16.39
C ARG A 125 -6.07 -3.94 15.40
N TRP A 126 -4.76 -4.02 15.14
CA TRP A 126 -4.09 -3.11 14.20
C TRP A 126 -4.50 -3.43 12.77
N VAL A 127 -4.51 -4.71 12.38
CA VAL A 127 -4.93 -5.15 11.04
C VAL A 127 -6.35 -4.68 10.72
N LYS A 128 -7.27 -4.72 11.69
CA LYS A 128 -8.67 -4.28 11.53
C LYS A 128 -8.81 -2.83 11.05
N PHE A 129 -7.90 -1.94 11.46
CA PHE A 129 -7.94 -0.52 11.09
C PHE A 129 -6.95 -0.14 9.98
N SER A 130 -5.98 -1.01 9.69
CA SER A 130 -4.84 -0.74 8.81
C SER A 130 -4.85 -1.66 7.57
N TRP A 131 -3.82 -2.50 7.44
CA TRP A 131 -3.57 -3.44 6.35
C TRP A 131 -2.96 -4.74 6.89
N GLN A 132 -2.98 -5.78 6.05
CA GLN A 132 -2.26 -7.02 6.29
C GLN A 132 -0.81 -6.88 5.83
N SER A 133 0.12 -7.44 6.60
CA SER A 133 1.53 -7.53 6.25
C SER A 133 2.08 -8.86 6.76
N SER A 134 3.20 -9.31 6.21
CA SER A 134 3.77 -10.63 6.49
C SER A 134 4.40 -10.73 7.87
N THR A 135 5.02 -9.66 8.36
CA THR A 135 5.61 -9.58 9.70
C THR A 135 5.35 -8.21 10.31
N ILE A 136 5.53 -8.10 11.63
CA ILE A 136 5.44 -6.80 12.30
C ILE A 136 6.49 -5.80 11.80
N GLY A 137 7.70 -6.26 11.48
CA GLY A 137 8.77 -5.40 10.96
C GLY A 137 8.41 -4.78 9.61
N PHE A 138 7.86 -5.57 8.69
CA PHE A 138 7.37 -5.03 7.42
C PHE A 138 6.19 -4.10 7.62
N TRP A 139 5.21 -4.49 8.44
CA TRP A 139 4.06 -3.64 8.74
C TRP A 139 4.47 -2.27 9.30
N PHE A 140 5.42 -2.26 10.22
CA PHE A 140 5.89 -1.01 10.83
C PHE A 140 6.68 -0.15 9.84
N THR A 141 7.51 -0.77 8.99
CA THR A 141 8.20 -0.06 7.90
C THR A 141 7.19 0.60 6.96
N GLU A 142 6.16 -0.13 6.53
CA GLU A 142 5.09 0.42 5.71
C GLU A 142 4.35 1.57 6.41
N LEU A 143 4.14 1.48 7.74
CA LEU A 143 3.52 2.55 8.52
C LEU A 143 4.36 3.83 8.43
N LEU A 144 5.68 3.71 8.61
CA LEU A 144 6.60 4.84 8.52
C LEU A 144 6.63 5.44 7.12
N GLU A 145 6.72 4.62 6.07
CA GLU A 145 6.76 5.08 4.68
C GLU A 145 5.46 5.77 4.26
N ARG A 146 4.30 5.22 4.64
CA ARG A 146 2.98 5.84 4.42
C ARG A 146 2.90 7.19 5.11
N ASN A 147 3.30 7.24 6.38
CA ASN A 147 3.35 8.49 7.12
C ASN A 147 4.25 9.51 6.44
N THR A 148 5.45 9.12 6.02
CA THR A 148 6.38 10.01 5.31
C THR A 148 5.77 10.60 4.05
N GLN A 149 5.04 9.80 3.26
CA GLN A 149 4.32 10.32 2.10
C GLN A 149 3.29 11.38 2.48
N PHE A 150 2.41 11.10 3.44
CA PHE A 150 1.35 12.04 3.84
C PHE A 150 1.89 13.30 4.52
N HIS A 151 2.83 13.11 5.43
CA HIS A 151 3.50 14.19 6.15
C HIS A 151 4.26 15.11 5.17
N SER A 152 5.07 14.54 4.28
CA SER A 152 5.77 15.35 3.27
C SER A 152 4.79 16.07 2.36
N TRP A 153 3.69 15.41 1.97
CA TRP A 153 2.68 16.05 1.12
C TRP A 153 2.05 17.27 1.81
N VAL A 154 1.59 17.15 3.06
CA VAL A 154 0.91 18.26 3.75
C VAL A 154 1.88 19.37 4.21
N PHE A 155 3.12 19.02 4.58
CA PHE A 155 4.08 19.98 5.15
C PHE A 155 5.07 20.56 4.15
N SER A 156 5.46 19.79 3.13
CA SER A 156 6.44 20.20 2.11
C SER A 156 5.82 20.47 0.74
N GLY A 157 4.55 20.09 0.54
CA GLY A 157 3.81 20.32 -0.69
C GLY A 157 3.61 19.06 -1.54
N ARG A 158 2.88 19.22 -2.65
CA ARG A 158 2.45 18.11 -3.51
C ARG A 158 3.64 17.31 -4.06
N PRO A 159 3.69 15.97 -3.86
CA PRO A 159 4.69 15.11 -4.48
C PRO A 159 4.64 15.17 -6.01
N VAL A 160 5.81 15.09 -6.64
CA VAL A 160 5.94 14.95 -8.11
C VAL A 160 5.50 13.55 -8.56
N VAL A 161 5.84 12.52 -7.79
CA VAL A 161 5.50 11.12 -8.04
C VAL A 161 4.87 10.53 -6.78
N PHE A 162 3.71 9.89 -6.92
CA PHE A 162 2.94 9.33 -5.81
C PHE A 162 3.17 7.83 -5.67
N TRP A 163 3.37 7.37 -4.43
CA TRP A 163 3.40 5.95 -4.13
C TRP A 163 1.96 5.43 -4.04
N MET A 164 1.50 4.77 -5.11
CA MET A 164 0.10 4.31 -5.20
C MET A 164 -0.24 3.35 -4.07
N THR A 165 0.70 2.47 -3.73
CA THR A 165 0.52 1.43 -2.73
C THR A 165 0.51 1.99 -1.32
N GLY A 166 1.04 3.21 -1.15
CA GLY A 166 1.05 3.99 0.08
C GLY A 166 -0.32 4.52 0.50
N PHE A 167 -1.30 4.52 -0.40
CA PHE A 167 -2.66 4.96 -0.08
C PHE A 167 -3.50 3.87 0.58
N PHE A 168 -4.33 4.27 1.54
CA PHE A 168 -5.41 3.46 2.07
C PHE A 168 -6.51 3.27 1.04
N ASN A 169 -6.85 4.34 0.30
CA ASN A 169 -7.87 4.35 -0.76
C ASN A 169 -7.30 4.81 -2.13
N PRO A 170 -6.54 3.96 -2.84
CA PRO A 170 -5.99 4.30 -4.16
C PRO A 170 -7.07 4.57 -5.24
N GLN A 171 -8.27 4.00 -5.10
CA GLN A 171 -9.41 4.33 -5.99
C GLN A 171 -9.89 5.76 -5.78
N GLY A 172 -10.00 6.19 -4.52
CA GLY A 172 -10.29 7.56 -4.15
C GLY A 172 -9.27 8.55 -4.68
N PHE A 173 -7.98 8.19 -4.64
CA PHE A 173 -6.90 8.98 -5.23
C PHE A 173 -7.09 9.20 -6.74
N LEU A 174 -7.33 8.12 -7.50
CA LEU A 174 -7.57 8.21 -8.94
C LEU A 174 -8.83 9.00 -9.27
N THR A 175 -9.87 8.89 -8.44
CA THR A 175 -11.11 9.66 -8.57
C THR A 175 -10.87 11.15 -8.33
N ALA A 176 -10.12 11.49 -7.29
CA ALA A 176 -9.73 12.87 -6.99
C ALA A 176 -8.88 13.47 -8.13
N MET A 177 -7.93 12.70 -8.69
CA MET A 177 -7.17 13.12 -9.87
C MET A 177 -8.09 13.39 -11.07
N ARG A 178 -9.03 12.48 -11.38
CA ARG A 178 -10.02 12.69 -12.46
C ARG A 178 -10.86 13.95 -12.25
N GLN A 179 -11.29 14.21 -11.00
CA GLN A 179 -12.04 15.43 -10.67
C GLN A 179 -11.20 16.69 -10.87
N GLU A 180 -9.91 16.65 -10.51
CA GLU A 180 -9.00 17.78 -10.72
C GLU A 180 -8.82 18.09 -12.22
N VAL A 181 -8.58 17.05 -13.03
CA VAL A 181 -8.47 17.17 -14.50
C VAL A 181 -9.76 17.71 -15.11
N THR A 182 -10.91 17.17 -14.69
CA THR A 182 -12.24 17.61 -15.17
C THR A 182 -12.48 19.08 -14.85
N ARG A 183 -12.13 19.53 -13.64
CA ARG A 183 -12.29 20.94 -13.22
C ARG A 183 -11.36 21.90 -13.97
N ALA A 184 -10.20 21.43 -14.41
CA ALA A 184 -9.27 22.22 -15.21
C ALA A 184 -9.78 22.47 -16.64
N HIS A 185 -10.68 21.61 -17.15
CA HIS A 185 -11.18 21.66 -18.52
C HIS A 185 -12.62 22.18 -18.59
N LYS A 186 -12.80 23.34 -19.22
CA LYS A 186 -14.13 23.94 -19.40
C LYS A 186 -15.01 23.03 -20.27
N GLY A 187 -16.19 22.68 -19.75
CA GLY A 187 -17.18 21.87 -20.47
C GLY A 187 -16.98 20.35 -20.37
N TRP A 188 -15.96 19.88 -19.63
CA TRP A 188 -15.82 18.45 -19.33
C TRP A 188 -16.76 18.08 -18.17
N ALA A 189 -17.38 16.90 -18.26
CA ALA A 189 -18.21 16.33 -17.22
C ALA A 189 -17.57 15.02 -16.71
N LEU A 190 -17.70 14.73 -15.41
CA LEU A 190 -16.95 13.64 -14.78
C LEU A 190 -17.32 12.26 -15.36
N ASP A 191 -18.54 12.11 -15.86
CA ASP A 191 -19.09 10.93 -16.52
C ASP A 191 -18.49 10.69 -17.91
N THR A 192 -18.09 11.74 -18.63
CA THR A 192 -17.45 11.62 -19.95
C THR A 192 -15.93 11.49 -19.90
N VAL A 193 -15.35 11.66 -18.71
CA VAL A 193 -13.89 11.65 -18.51
C VAL A 193 -13.42 10.26 -18.10
N ALA A 194 -12.70 9.58 -18.99
CA ALA A 194 -12.14 8.26 -18.77
C ALA A 194 -10.69 8.31 -18.26
N LEU A 195 -10.30 7.36 -17.42
CA LEU A 195 -8.92 7.20 -16.97
C LEU A 195 -8.07 6.60 -18.10
N HIS A 196 -6.91 7.19 -18.33
CA HIS A 196 -5.90 6.69 -19.26
C HIS A 196 -4.53 6.62 -18.58
N ASN A 197 -3.61 5.89 -19.18
CA ASN A 197 -2.26 5.78 -18.68
C ASN A 197 -1.21 5.62 -19.77
N ASP A 198 -0.01 6.06 -19.47
CA ASP A 198 1.20 5.79 -20.25
C ASP A 198 2.30 5.26 -19.34
N PHE A 199 2.98 4.20 -19.82
CA PHE A 199 4.15 3.69 -19.14
C PHE A 199 5.39 4.46 -19.58
N THR A 200 6.09 5.04 -18.61
CA THR A 200 7.34 5.74 -18.87
C THR A 200 8.52 4.75 -18.91
N LYS A 201 9.70 5.26 -19.25
CA LYS A 201 10.98 4.54 -19.11
C LYS A 201 11.70 4.89 -17.82
N PHE A 202 11.09 5.68 -16.95
CA PHE A 202 11.77 6.33 -15.82
C PHE A 202 11.44 5.65 -14.50
N PHE A 203 12.40 5.74 -13.57
CA PHE A 203 12.17 5.46 -12.16
C PHE A 203 12.00 6.78 -11.38
N LYS A 204 11.68 6.66 -10.08
CA LYS A 204 11.31 7.79 -9.22
C LYS A 204 12.36 8.89 -9.23
N GLU A 205 13.62 8.50 -9.23
CA GLU A 205 14.79 9.38 -9.14
C GLU A 205 15.02 10.19 -10.42
N ASP A 206 14.48 9.72 -11.54
CA ASP A 206 14.64 10.36 -12.85
C ASP A 206 13.63 11.51 -13.07
N ILE A 207 12.56 11.60 -12.27
CA ILE A 207 11.47 12.56 -12.47
C ILE A 207 11.48 13.64 -11.39
N ASN A 208 11.81 14.87 -11.81
CA ASN A 208 11.85 16.06 -10.95
C ASN A 208 10.72 17.07 -11.22
N THR A 209 9.94 16.85 -12.27
CA THR A 209 8.86 17.76 -12.68
C THR A 209 7.52 17.03 -12.72
N PRO A 210 6.44 17.65 -12.22
CA PRO A 210 5.10 17.06 -12.31
C PRO A 210 4.65 16.96 -13.77
N PRO A 211 3.72 16.05 -14.10
CA PRO A 211 3.17 16.00 -15.45
C PRO A 211 2.31 17.26 -15.70
N PRO A 212 2.16 17.70 -16.96
CA PRO A 212 1.26 18.80 -17.31
C PRO A 212 -0.19 18.56 -16.86
N GLU A 213 -0.61 17.29 -16.88
CA GLU A 213 -1.93 16.85 -16.46
C GLU A 213 -1.85 15.47 -15.78
N GLY A 214 -2.71 15.25 -14.79
CA GLY A 214 -2.78 13.98 -14.07
C GLY A 214 -1.66 13.83 -13.04
N VAL A 215 -1.16 12.60 -12.88
CA VAL A 215 -0.20 12.24 -11.83
C VAL A 215 0.75 11.15 -12.30
N TYR A 216 2.00 11.19 -11.82
CA TYR A 216 2.90 10.05 -11.91
C TYR A 216 2.74 9.14 -10.69
N VAL A 217 2.67 7.83 -10.90
CA VAL A 217 2.56 6.84 -9.84
C VAL A 217 3.64 5.76 -9.94
N TYR A 218 4.08 5.28 -8.78
CA TYR A 218 5.03 4.17 -8.66
C TYR A 218 4.59 3.14 -7.61
N GLY A 219 5.33 2.03 -7.56
CA GLY A 219 5.11 0.92 -6.63
C GLY A 219 4.21 -0.19 -7.18
N LEU A 220 4.01 -0.27 -8.49
CA LEU A 220 3.25 -1.36 -9.09
C LEU A 220 4.18 -2.52 -9.45
N TYR A 221 3.71 -3.73 -9.23
CA TYR A 221 4.38 -4.99 -9.57
C TYR A 221 3.53 -5.76 -10.56
N LEU A 222 4.14 -6.30 -11.60
CA LEU A 222 3.48 -7.13 -12.59
C LEU A 222 3.63 -8.60 -12.21
N ASP A 223 2.50 -9.28 -12.08
CA ASP A 223 2.40 -10.73 -11.84
C ASP A 223 1.91 -11.43 -13.11
N GLY A 224 2.44 -12.62 -13.38
CA GLY A 224 2.12 -13.43 -14.57
C GLY A 224 2.84 -13.03 -15.87
N ALA A 225 3.57 -11.90 -15.88
CA ALA A 225 4.32 -11.40 -17.03
C ALA A 225 5.56 -10.59 -16.60
N SER A 226 6.36 -10.18 -17.58
CA SER A 226 7.45 -9.21 -17.39
C SER A 226 7.23 -7.97 -18.27
N TRP A 227 8.08 -6.96 -18.05
CA TRP A 227 7.97 -5.68 -18.71
C TRP A 227 9.26 -5.34 -19.47
N ASP A 228 9.14 -5.18 -20.78
CA ASP A 228 10.22 -4.67 -21.60
C ASP A 228 10.25 -3.14 -21.51
N ARG A 229 11.20 -2.61 -20.73
CA ARG A 229 11.41 -1.17 -20.54
C ARG A 229 11.84 -0.46 -21.82
N ARG A 230 12.59 -1.12 -22.72
CA ARG A 230 13.10 -0.46 -23.94
C ARG A 230 11.95 -0.19 -24.91
N GLN A 231 11.02 -1.14 -25.01
CA GLN A 231 9.89 -1.09 -25.94
C GLN A 231 8.56 -0.71 -25.27
N CYS A 232 8.55 -0.51 -23.94
CA CYS A 232 7.39 -0.18 -23.12
C CYS A 232 6.20 -1.12 -23.38
N ARG A 233 6.43 -2.43 -23.27
CA ARG A 233 5.42 -3.45 -23.55
C ARG A 233 5.57 -4.69 -22.68
N LEU A 234 4.49 -5.47 -22.60
CA LEU A 234 4.48 -6.77 -21.97
C LEU A 234 5.35 -7.77 -22.71
N CYS A 235 6.07 -8.58 -21.94
CA CYS A 235 6.83 -9.71 -22.42
C CYS A 235 6.68 -10.90 -21.45
N GLU A 236 7.15 -12.06 -21.89
CA GLU A 236 7.09 -13.29 -21.09
C GLU A 236 7.87 -13.16 -19.78
N SER A 237 7.36 -13.79 -18.73
CA SER A 237 8.06 -13.82 -17.44
C SER A 237 9.32 -14.67 -17.52
N HIS A 238 10.37 -14.22 -16.84
CA HIS A 238 11.60 -15.00 -16.72
C HIS A 238 11.40 -16.14 -15.71
N PRO A 239 12.02 -17.32 -15.93
CA PRO A 239 11.95 -18.42 -14.98
C PRO A 239 12.38 -17.97 -13.58
N LYS A 240 11.63 -18.36 -12.55
CA LYS A 240 11.87 -18.04 -11.12
C LYS A 240 11.72 -16.56 -10.75
N VAL A 241 11.34 -15.68 -11.68
CA VAL A 241 10.96 -14.30 -11.38
C VAL A 241 9.43 -14.25 -11.24
N LEU A 242 8.96 -14.20 -9.99
CA LEU A 242 7.51 -14.24 -9.71
C LEU A 242 6.82 -12.92 -10.05
N ASN A 243 7.46 -11.79 -9.74
CA ASN A 243 6.91 -10.46 -9.96
C ASN A 243 7.97 -9.56 -10.61
N THR A 244 7.54 -8.65 -11.49
CA THR A 244 8.41 -7.64 -12.12
C THR A 244 7.99 -6.24 -11.66
N VAL A 245 8.93 -5.41 -11.19
CA VAL A 245 8.62 -4.00 -10.85
C VAL A 245 8.28 -3.23 -12.14
N LEU A 246 7.14 -2.53 -12.15
CA LEU A 246 6.76 -1.65 -13.24
C LEU A 246 7.44 -0.28 -13.10
N PRO A 247 7.80 0.38 -14.21
CA PRO A 247 8.32 1.74 -14.18
C PRO A 247 7.21 2.73 -13.75
N ILE A 248 7.56 4.02 -13.67
CA ILE A 248 6.56 5.04 -13.40
C ILE A 248 5.45 5.00 -14.45
N VAL A 249 4.22 5.01 -13.95
CA VAL A 249 3.02 5.11 -14.77
C VAL A 249 2.50 6.54 -14.68
N HIS A 250 2.34 7.18 -15.83
CA HIS A 250 1.61 8.43 -15.93
C HIS A 250 0.12 8.10 -16.00
N MET A 251 -0.64 8.52 -15.01
CA MET A 251 -2.09 8.36 -14.96
C MET A 251 -2.73 9.72 -15.21
N TYR A 252 -3.60 9.80 -16.21
CA TYR A 252 -4.30 11.04 -16.57
C TYR A 252 -5.72 10.73 -17.01
N ALA A 253 -6.47 11.75 -17.40
CA ALA A 253 -7.86 11.57 -17.79
C ALA A 253 -8.15 12.26 -19.12
N ILE A 254 -8.95 11.64 -19.97
CA ILE A 254 -9.33 12.18 -21.28
C ILE A 254 -10.85 12.28 -21.38
N ASN A 255 -11.35 13.30 -22.08
CA ASN A 255 -12.77 13.39 -22.39
C ASN A 255 -13.10 12.51 -23.60
N SER A 256 -13.36 11.24 -23.34
CA SER A 256 -13.72 10.27 -24.36
C SER A 256 -14.48 9.11 -23.75
N THR A 257 -15.59 8.77 -24.38
CA THR A 257 -16.37 7.55 -24.13
C THR A 257 -16.05 6.45 -25.14
N ALA A 258 -15.04 6.66 -25.99
CA ALA A 258 -14.67 5.69 -27.01
C ALA A 258 -14.18 4.38 -26.38
N ALA A 259 -14.43 3.27 -27.08
CA ALA A 259 -13.89 1.99 -26.68
C ALA A 259 -12.35 2.04 -26.67
N LYS A 260 -11.76 1.36 -25.68
CA LYS A 260 -10.30 1.20 -25.57
C LYS A 260 -9.79 0.40 -26.78
N ASP A 261 -8.57 0.71 -27.23
CA ASP A 261 -7.94 -0.01 -28.35
C ASP A 261 -7.89 -1.52 -28.05
N PRO A 262 -8.54 -2.37 -28.87
CA PRO A 262 -8.57 -3.81 -28.65
C PRO A 262 -7.19 -4.48 -28.77
N LYS A 263 -6.17 -3.79 -29.28
CA LYS A 263 -4.78 -4.31 -29.32
C LYS A 263 -4.05 -4.15 -27.99
N LEU A 264 -4.53 -3.29 -27.10
CA LEU A 264 -3.93 -3.07 -25.80
C LEU A 264 -4.47 -4.08 -24.80
N TYR A 265 -3.58 -4.65 -24.00
CA TYR A 265 -4.01 -5.50 -22.90
C TYR A 265 -4.56 -4.64 -21.76
N GLN A 266 -5.78 -4.95 -21.34
CA GLN A 266 -6.46 -4.33 -20.23
C GLN A 266 -6.04 -5.03 -18.93
N CYS A 267 -4.93 -4.58 -18.34
CA CYS A 267 -4.35 -5.18 -17.14
C CYS A 267 -5.09 -4.69 -15.89
N PRO A 268 -5.73 -5.59 -15.10
CA PRO A 268 -6.35 -5.20 -13.85
C PRO A 268 -5.29 -4.88 -12.79
N VAL A 269 -5.52 -3.84 -11.99
CA VAL A 269 -4.68 -3.40 -10.89
C VAL A 269 -5.36 -3.73 -9.57
N TYR A 270 -4.69 -4.48 -8.70
CA TYR A 270 -5.19 -4.86 -7.38
C TYR A 270 -4.32 -4.30 -6.26
N LYS A 271 -4.93 -4.01 -5.12
CA LYS A 271 -4.24 -3.56 -3.91
C LYS A 271 -3.35 -4.64 -3.32
N LYS A 272 -3.75 -5.90 -3.43
CA LYS A 272 -3.11 -7.08 -2.83
C LYS A 272 -3.09 -8.26 -3.82
N PRO A 273 -2.24 -9.27 -3.60
CA PRO A 273 -2.21 -10.48 -4.43
C PRO A 273 -3.51 -11.29 -4.41
N ASN A 274 -4.32 -11.14 -3.36
CA ASN A 274 -5.65 -11.76 -3.30
C ASN A 274 -6.65 -10.98 -4.16
N ARG A 275 -6.79 -11.38 -5.42
CA ARG A 275 -7.53 -10.66 -6.46
C ARG A 275 -9.04 -10.88 -6.30
N THR A 276 -9.68 -9.97 -5.59
CA THR A 276 -11.13 -9.90 -5.40
C THR A 276 -11.64 -8.49 -5.74
N ASP A 277 -12.95 -8.33 -5.91
CA ASP A 277 -13.56 -7.01 -6.18
C ASP A 277 -13.23 -5.97 -5.09
N LEU A 278 -13.11 -6.43 -3.83
CA LEU A 278 -12.72 -5.57 -2.70
C LEU A 278 -11.29 -5.01 -2.80
N THR A 279 -10.44 -5.69 -3.58
CA THR A 279 -9.04 -5.30 -3.78
C THR A 279 -8.78 -4.69 -5.15
N PHE A 280 -9.76 -4.74 -6.07
CA PHE A 280 -9.64 -4.15 -7.39
C PHE A 280 -9.53 -2.63 -7.27
N ILE A 281 -8.63 -2.01 -8.02
CA ILE A 281 -8.43 -0.56 -8.01
C ILE A 281 -8.90 0.03 -9.34
N THR A 282 -8.28 -0.39 -10.43
CA THR A 282 -8.53 0.13 -11.76
C THR A 282 -7.97 -0.82 -12.82
N THR A 283 -8.09 -0.44 -14.08
CA THR A 283 -7.48 -1.14 -15.22
C THR A 283 -6.52 -0.21 -15.92
N VAL A 284 -5.29 -0.66 -16.16
CA VAL A 284 -4.29 0.05 -16.95
C VAL A 284 -4.10 -0.62 -18.29
N LEU A 285 -3.86 0.19 -19.31
CA LEU A 285 -3.61 -0.23 -20.68
C LEU A 285 -2.12 -0.49 -20.88
N MET A 286 -1.81 -1.70 -21.32
CA MET A 286 -0.44 -2.15 -21.58
C MET A 286 -0.26 -2.55 -23.04
N LYS A 287 0.83 -2.09 -23.65
CA LYS A 287 1.21 -2.51 -25.00
C LYS A 287 1.65 -3.97 -24.99
N THR A 288 1.32 -4.70 -26.05
CA THR A 288 1.67 -6.12 -26.21
C THR A 288 1.89 -6.44 -27.69
N THR A 289 2.74 -7.44 -27.97
CA THR A 289 2.83 -8.06 -29.30
C THR A 289 1.92 -9.27 -29.47
N GLN A 290 1.60 -9.94 -28.36
CA GLN A 290 0.64 -11.05 -28.33
C GLN A 290 -0.80 -10.52 -28.30
N ASN A 291 -1.74 -11.34 -28.75
CA ASN A 291 -3.17 -11.06 -28.56
C ASN A 291 -3.46 -10.89 -27.05
N PRO A 292 -4.21 -9.85 -26.63
CA PRO A 292 -4.60 -9.67 -25.23
C PRO A 292 -5.14 -10.92 -24.52
N ASP A 293 -5.85 -11.81 -25.23
CA ASP A 293 -6.38 -13.07 -24.67
C ASP A 293 -5.29 -13.97 -24.09
N HIS A 294 -4.07 -13.92 -24.64
CA HIS A 294 -2.91 -14.63 -24.10
C HIS A 294 -2.61 -14.23 -22.65
N TRP A 295 -2.69 -12.94 -22.35
CA TRP A 295 -2.42 -12.41 -21.02
C TRP A 295 -3.60 -12.59 -20.07
N ILE A 296 -4.83 -12.63 -20.61
CA ILE A 296 -6.02 -13.00 -19.84
C ILE A 296 -5.88 -14.44 -19.34
N LEU A 297 -5.54 -15.39 -20.23
CA LEU A 297 -5.36 -16.80 -19.89
C LEU A 297 -4.21 -17.03 -18.91
N ARG A 298 -3.16 -16.18 -18.98
CA ARG A 298 -2.04 -16.20 -18.02
C ARG A 298 -2.37 -15.54 -16.68
N GLY A 299 -3.55 -14.93 -16.55
CA GLY A 299 -3.93 -14.20 -15.35
C GLY A 299 -2.94 -13.09 -15.02
N VAL A 300 -2.53 -12.29 -16.02
CA VAL A 300 -1.64 -11.15 -15.76
C VAL A 300 -2.38 -10.09 -14.94
N ALA A 301 -1.71 -9.51 -13.96
CA ALA A 301 -2.25 -8.39 -13.21
C ALA A 301 -1.14 -7.49 -12.68
N ALA A 302 -1.46 -6.22 -12.44
CA ALA A 302 -0.62 -5.34 -11.65
C ALA A 302 -1.07 -5.37 -10.19
N LEU A 303 -0.11 -5.40 -9.28
CA LEU A 303 -0.31 -5.47 -7.84
C LEU A 303 0.36 -4.26 -7.18
N CYS A 304 -0.33 -3.61 -6.26
CA CYS A 304 0.26 -2.60 -5.39
C CYS A 304 1.11 -3.23 -4.27
N ASP A 305 0.92 -4.51 -4.00
CA ASP A 305 1.71 -5.21 -3.01
C ASP A 305 1.86 -6.66 -3.43
N ILE A 306 3.03 -7.22 -3.13
CA ILE A 306 3.39 -8.61 -3.41
C ILE A 306 3.54 -9.42 -2.11
N LYS A 307 3.27 -8.79 -0.96
CA LYS A 307 3.42 -9.36 0.39
C LYS A 307 2.08 -9.49 1.13
#